data_AF-A0A422M327-F1
#
_entry.id   AF-A0A422M327-F1
#
_cell.length_a   1.000
_cell.length_b   1.000
_cell.length_c   1.000
_cell.angle_alpha   90.00
_cell.angle_beta   90.00
_cell.angle_gamma   90.00
#
_symmetry.space_group_name_H-M   'P 1'
#
loop_
_entity.id
_entity.type
_entity.pdbx_description
1 polymer ?
#
loop_
_entity_poly.entity_id
_entity_poly.type
_entity_poly.pdbx_seq_one_letter_code
_entity_poly.pdbx_strand_id
1 'polypeptide(L)'
;MKELGKIRAAYYGTISDYPFLMGLNVTIEHDGCIAGNQVGLVNTNRLDDGCAKKSIMEIKQLLEDANVLSVDDLVGKPVEATYENNSLKSFRILKEVL
;
A
#
# COMPACT_ATOMS: atom_id res chain seq x y z
N MET A 1 -14.10 6.63 9.41
CA MET A 1 -13.74 8.05 9.12
C MET A 1 -12.80 8.09 7.94
N LYS A 2 -12.76 9.21 7.19
CA LYS A 2 -11.84 9.41 6.06
C LYS A 2 -10.92 10.57 6.40
N GLU A 3 -9.62 10.37 6.22
CA GLU A 3 -8.61 11.37 6.56
C GLU A 3 -7.61 11.57 5.42
N LEU A 4 -7.12 12.80 5.28
CA LEU A 4 -6.06 13.14 4.34
C LEU A 4 -4.69 12.88 4.97
N GLY A 5 -3.78 12.29 4.21
CA GLY A 5 -2.44 12.01 4.66
C GLY A 5 -1.46 11.86 3.50
N LYS A 6 -0.33 11.24 3.78
CA LYS A 6 0.69 10.90 2.78
C LYS A 6 1.30 9.54 3.07
N ILE A 7 1.87 8.91 2.05
CA ILE A 7 2.71 7.72 2.24
C ILE A 7 4.01 8.15 2.91
N ARG A 8 4.29 7.66 4.11
CA ARG A 8 5.52 7.91 4.86
C ARG A 8 6.64 6.94 4.51
N ALA A 9 6.28 5.68 4.28
CA ALA A 9 7.20 4.61 3.93
C ALA A 9 6.50 3.62 3.00
N ALA A 10 7.25 3.06 2.05
CA ALA A 10 6.80 2.01 1.17
C ALA A 10 7.97 1.04 0.92
N TYR A 11 7.73 -0.26 0.97
CA TYR A 11 8.72 -1.27 0.58
C TYR A 11 8.04 -2.56 0.13
N TYR A 12 8.64 -3.24 -0.84
CA TYR A 12 8.17 -4.55 -1.31
C TYR A 12 8.98 -5.66 -0.65
N GLY A 13 8.32 -6.61 0.00
CA GLY A 13 9.01 -7.68 0.72
C GLY A 13 8.10 -8.50 1.62
N THR A 14 8.73 -9.29 2.50
CA THR A 14 8.04 -10.15 3.47
C THR A 14 7.50 -9.36 4.65
N ILE A 15 6.40 -9.84 5.25
CA ILE A 15 5.91 -9.32 6.53
C ILE A 15 6.69 -9.97 7.67
N SER A 16 7.28 -9.17 8.57
CA SER A 16 8.12 -9.67 9.68
C SER A 16 7.43 -10.74 10.53
N ASP A 17 6.19 -10.47 10.95
CA ASP A 17 5.43 -11.39 11.82
C ASP A 17 4.82 -12.58 11.06
N TYR A 18 4.76 -12.48 9.73
CA TYR A 18 4.20 -13.49 8.85
C TYR A 18 5.12 -13.66 7.63
N PRO A 19 6.30 -14.30 7.78
CA PRO A 19 7.31 -14.37 6.72
C PRO A 19 6.87 -15.20 5.50
N PHE A 20 5.76 -15.93 5.63
CA PHE A 20 5.06 -16.60 4.52
C PHE A 20 4.12 -15.68 3.73
N LEU A 21 4.03 -14.39 4.10
CA LEU A 21 3.29 -13.36 3.38
C LEU A 21 4.26 -12.36 2.76
N MET A 22 4.05 -12.02 1.49
CA MET A 22 4.88 -11.10 0.73
C MET A 22 4.01 -10.13 -0.07
N GLY A 23 4.42 -8.87 -0.16
CA GLY A 23 3.67 -7.85 -0.88
C GLY A 23 4.27 -6.46 -0.71
N LEU A 24 3.54 -5.44 -1.14
CA LEU A 24 3.88 -4.05 -0.88
C LEU A 24 3.37 -3.66 0.51
N ASN A 25 4.27 -3.21 1.36
CA ASN A 25 3.98 -2.65 2.67
C ASN A 25 4.03 -1.14 2.58
N VAL A 26 2.99 -0.47 3.08
CA VAL A 26 2.86 0.99 3.05
C VAL A 26 2.50 1.50 4.44
N THR A 27 3.16 2.58 4.87
CA THR A 27 2.80 3.32 6.08
C THR A 27 2.22 4.66 5.68
N ILE A 28 1.03 4.96 6.15
CA ILE A 28 0.37 6.25 5.97
C ILE A 28 0.59 7.09 7.22
N GLU A 29 0.94 8.35 7.01
CA GLU A 29 1.00 9.38 8.05
C GLU A 29 -0.13 10.38 7.86
N HIS A 30 -0.84 10.67 8.96
CA HIS A 30 -1.88 11.69 9.06
C HIS A 30 -1.82 12.29 10.48
N ASP A 31 -1.70 13.62 10.57
CA ASP A 31 -1.71 14.37 11.84
C ASP A 31 -0.84 13.76 12.97
N GLY A 32 0.41 13.40 12.64
CA GLY A 32 1.35 12.78 13.57
C GLY A 32 1.05 11.31 13.92
N CYS A 33 -0.08 10.77 13.47
CA CYS A 33 -0.44 9.36 13.59
C CYS A 33 0.09 8.57 12.39
N ILE A 34 0.49 7.32 12.62
CA ILE A 34 0.93 6.40 11.57
C ILE A 34 0.09 5.12 11.58
N ALA A 35 -0.21 4.61 10.39
CA ALA A 35 -0.90 3.32 10.24
C ALA A 35 -0.36 2.56 9.03
N GLY A 36 -0.13 1.25 9.22
CA GLY A 36 0.34 0.35 8.17
C GLY A 36 -0.80 -0.24 7.36
N ASN A 37 -0.55 -0.52 6.08
CA ASN A 37 -1.40 -1.31 5.19
C ASN A 37 -0.55 -2.15 4.25
N GLN A 38 -1.15 -3.18 3.65
CA GLN A 38 -0.49 -4.02 2.63
C GLN A 38 -1.30 -4.03 1.33
N VAL A 39 -0.60 -4.11 0.20
CA VAL A 39 -1.16 -4.18 -1.15
C VAL A 39 -0.53 -5.37 -1.89
N GLY A 40 -1.34 -6.12 -2.64
CA GLY A 40 -0.84 -7.25 -3.41
C GLY A 40 -0.27 -8.37 -2.53
N LEU A 41 -0.87 -8.63 -1.37
CA LEU A 41 -0.34 -9.65 -0.46
C LEU A 41 -0.55 -11.06 -1.01
N VAL A 42 0.51 -11.86 -1.05
CA VAL A 42 0.47 -13.27 -1.43
C VAL A 42 1.01 -14.16 -0.33
N ASN A 43 0.43 -15.36 -0.20
CA ASN A 43 0.98 -16.41 0.64
C ASN A 43 1.98 -17.23 -0.17
N THR A 44 3.27 -17.13 0.19
CA THR A 44 4.36 -17.78 -0.54
C THR A 44 4.34 -19.30 -0.43
N ASN A 45 3.70 -19.86 0.61
CA ASN A 45 3.53 -21.31 0.76
C ASN A 45 2.44 -21.87 -0.18
N ARG A 46 1.64 -21.00 -0.80
CA ARG A 46 0.51 -21.36 -1.67
C ARG A 46 0.51 -20.54 -2.96
N LEU A 47 1.69 -20.07 -3.38
CA LEU A 47 1.81 -19.18 -4.52
C LEU A 47 1.56 -19.95 -5.83
N ASP A 48 0.57 -19.48 -6.57
CA ASP A 48 0.34 -19.88 -7.96
C ASP A 48 0.43 -18.66 -8.89
N ASP A 49 0.49 -18.91 -10.20
CA ASP A 49 0.59 -17.86 -11.22
C ASP A 49 -0.56 -16.84 -11.15
N GLY A 50 -1.76 -17.30 -10.75
CA GLY A 50 -2.93 -16.43 -10.60
C GLY A 50 -2.76 -15.45 -9.44
N CYS A 51 -2.32 -15.95 -8.28
CA CYS A 51 -2.02 -15.14 -7.10
C CYS A 51 -0.88 -14.16 -7.38
N ALA A 52 0.20 -14.62 -8.02
CA ALA A 52 1.32 -13.78 -8.40
C ALA A 52 0.90 -12.66 -9.35
N LYS A 53 0.16 -13.00 -10.42
CA LYS A 53 -0.33 -12.02 -11.40
C LYS A 53 -1.25 -11.00 -10.74
N LYS A 54 -2.18 -11.42 -9.88
CA LYS A 54 -3.08 -10.52 -9.17
C LYS A 54 -2.30 -9.52 -8.30
N SER A 55 -1.34 -10.01 -7.51
CA SER A 55 -0.47 -9.16 -6.68
C SER A 55 0.29 -8.12 -7.49
N ILE A 56 0.93 -8.54 -8.58
CA ILE A 56 1.66 -7.64 -9.48
C ILE A 56 0.73 -6.59 -10.08
N MET A 57 -0.49 -6.98 -10.49
CA MET A 57 -1.46 -6.04 -11.07
C MET A 57 -1.99 -5.03 -10.06
N GLU A 58 -2.22 -5.41 -8.81
CA GLU A 58 -2.62 -4.48 -7.74
C GLU A 58 -1.52 -3.46 -7.45
N ILE A 59 -0.26 -3.90 -7.37
CA ILE A 59 0.88 -3.02 -7.15
C ILE A 59 1.09 -2.10 -8.36
N LYS A 60 1.02 -2.64 -9.58
CA LYS A 60 1.11 -1.87 -10.83
C LYS A 60 0.04 -0.77 -10.87
N GLN A 61 -1.21 -1.10 -10.54
CA GLN A 61 -2.30 -0.13 -10.53
C GLN A 61 -2.04 1.00 -9.54
N LEU A 62 -1.52 0.69 -8.34
CA LEU A 62 -1.16 1.70 -7.35
C LEU A 62 -0.05 2.64 -7.86
N LEU A 63 0.98 2.10 -8.51
CA LEU A 63 2.06 2.89 -9.11
C LEU A 63 1.52 3.79 -10.23
N GLU A 64 0.63 3.28 -11.07
CA GLU A 64 -0.06 4.05 -12.12
C GLU A 64 -0.93 5.17 -11.55
N ASP A 65 -1.68 4.89 -10.48
CA ASP A 65 -2.50 5.91 -9.80
C ASP A 65 -1.67 7.01 -9.15
N ALA A 66 -0.45 6.70 -8.72
CA ALA A 66 0.53 7.65 -8.20
C ALA A 66 1.41 8.32 -9.27
N ASN A 67 1.28 7.90 -10.53
CA ASN A 67 2.12 8.30 -11.65
C ASN A 67 3.62 8.17 -11.33
N VAL A 68 4.03 6.99 -10.87
CA VAL A 68 5.42 6.67 -10.54
C VAL A 68 5.84 5.31 -11.09
N LEU A 69 7.16 5.08 -11.15
CA LEU A 69 7.74 3.86 -11.71
C LEU A 69 8.16 2.85 -10.64
N SER A 70 8.44 3.30 -9.43
CA SER A 70 8.97 2.44 -8.36
C SER A 70 8.21 2.58 -7.05
N VAL A 71 8.37 1.59 -6.18
CA VAL A 71 7.81 1.59 -4.83
C VAL A 71 8.40 2.72 -3.98
N ASP A 72 9.69 3.01 -4.12
CA ASP A 72 10.35 4.07 -3.36
C ASP A 72 9.78 5.46 -3.70
N ASP A 73 9.36 5.65 -4.96
CA ASP A 73 8.73 6.90 -5.43
C ASP A 73 7.30 7.11 -4.88
N LEU A 74 6.71 6.10 -4.21
CA LEU A 74 5.43 6.27 -3.51
C LEU A 74 5.57 7.15 -2.27
N VAL A 75 6.77 7.25 -1.69
CA VAL A 75 6.99 8.05 -0.48
C VAL A 75 6.68 9.52 -0.77
N GLY A 76 5.89 10.13 0.11
CA GLY A 76 5.41 11.50 0.00
C GLY A 76 4.13 11.67 -0.82
N LYS A 77 3.64 10.64 -1.52
CA LYS A 77 2.41 10.74 -2.32
C LYS A 77 1.19 10.99 -1.41
N PRO A 78 0.33 11.96 -1.77
CA PRO A 78 -0.86 12.28 -0.98
C PRO A 78 -1.93 11.20 -1.10
N VAL A 79 -2.63 10.93 -0.01
CA VAL A 79 -3.65 9.88 0.06
C VAL A 79 -4.89 10.33 0.83
N GLU A 80 -6.03 9.74 0.48
CA GLU A 80 -7.22 9.69 1.35
C GLU A 80 -7.30 8.29 1.95
N ALA A 81 -7.21 8.20 3.28
CA ALA A 81 -7.23 6.95 4.03
C ALA A 81 -8.58 6.77 4.74
N THR A 82 -9.12 5.55 4.70
CA THR A 82 -10.35 5.17 5.41
C THR A 82 -10.00 4.34 6.63
N TYR A 83 -10.48 4.77 7.79
CA TYR A 83 -10.28 4.11 9.07
C TYR A 83 -11.60 3.59 9.63
N GLU A 84 -11.55 2.41 10.25
CA GLU A 84 -12.66 1.78 10.98
C GLU A 84 -12.10 1.18 12.27
N ASN A 85 -12.74 1.48 13.41
CA ASN A 85 -12.28 1.04 14.74
C ASN A 85 -10.79 1.34 15.01
N ASN A 86 -10.35 2.57 14.69
CA ASN A 86 -8.96 3.04 14.81
C ASN A 86 -7.94 2.25 13.97
N SER A 87 -8.40 1.43 13.03
CA SER A 87 -7.55 0.66 12.12
C SER A 87 -7.67 1.19 10.71
N LEU A 88 -6.54 1.31 10.01
CA LEU A 88 -6.51 1.63 8.59
C LEU A 88 -7.14 0.47 7.80
N LYS A 89 -8.19 0.75 7.04
CA LYS A 89 -8.90 -0.24 6.22
C LYS A 89 -8.51 -0.18 4.76
N SER A 90 -8.43 1.02 4.21
CA SER A 90 -8.07 1.22 2.82
C SER A 90 -7.53 2.63 2.62
N PHE A 91 -6.90 2.88 1.48
CA PHE A 91 -6.51 4.20 1.06
C PHE A 91 -6.57 4.31 -0.45
N ARG A 92 -6.57 5.54 -0.97
CA ARG A 92 -6.40 5.82 -2.39
C ARG A 92 -5.41 6.97 -2.57
N ILE A 93 -4.66 6.94 -3.67
CA ILE A 93 -3.82 8.07 -4.07
C ILE A 93 -4.72 9.23 -4.48
N LEU A 94 -4.38 10.44 -4.02
CA LEU A 94 -5.00 11.66 -4.50
C LEU A 94 -4.25 12.10 -5.76
N LYS A 95 -4.96 12.11 -6.89
CA LYS A 95 -4.43 12.64 -8.14
C LYS A 95 -4.43 14.16 -8.04
N GLU A 96 -3.29 14.79 -8.29
CA GLU A 96 -3.27 16.22 -8.53
C GLU A 96 -4.11 16.49 -9.78
N VAL A 97 -5.10 17.38 -9.66
CA VAL A 97 -5.77 17.92 -10.83
C VAL A 97 -4.78 18.96 -11.39
N LEU A 98 -4.14 18.61 -12.51
CA LEU A 98 -3.26 19.51 -13.26
C LEU A 98 -3.96 20.83 -13.61
#